data_AF-I4CE02-F1
#
_entry.id   AF-I4CE02-F1
#
_cell.length_a   1.000
_cell.length_b   1.000
_cell.length_c   1.000
_cell.angle_alpha   90.00
_cell.angle_beta   90.00
_cell.angle_gamma   90.00
#
_symmetry.space_group_name_H-M   'P 1'
#
loop_
_entity.id
_entity.type
_entity.pdbx_description
1 polymer ?
#
loop_
_entity_poly.entity_id
_entity_poly.type
_entity_poly.pdbx_seq_one_letter_code
_entity_poly.pdbx_strand_id
1 'polypeptide(L)'
;MTRLLKGSDVAISVGVNETEKCVGGKPIPWEDVAFQAETELTSATTPVSHDIGAATISILMNNSVRASKTPRIADERLLKILSSVRSGEICVEEAYETLKDMPFEDLTHTKIDHHRAVRKGLHEVIFGQGKTVDQMTDIIRAMRQKNLDVLVTRVRTDAGEALLSRFPEGVFSKDAGCFFIRKDLTVKGKGTILVISAGTSDIKVAEEAYITSTFFGNTTEKLYDVGVAGIHRLFQHLETLKKARVIIVAAGMEGALPSVVAGVVSAPVIAVPTSVGYGASFGGLTALLAMLNSCATVSVMNIDNGFGASYFATLINRL
;
A
#
# COMPACT_ATOMS: atom_id res chain seq x y z
N MET A 1 -29.54 -12.54 32.78
CA MET A 1 -30.66 -13.49 32.73
C MET A 1 -31.52 -13.05 31.56
N THR A 2 -31.33 -13.66 30.39
CA THR A 2 -31.92 -13.25 29.11
C THR A 2 -33.44 -13.38 29.16
N ARG A 3 -34.18 -12.28 29.02
CA ARG A 3 -35.65 -12.31 28.98
C ARG A 3 -36.10 -12.27 27.53
N LEU A 4 -36.64 -13.39 27.04
CA LEU A 4 -37.33 -13.46 25.74
C LEU A 4 -38.54 -12.51 25.75
N LEU A 5 -38.58 -11.57 24.81
CA LEU A 5 -39.73 -10.73 24.50
C LEU A 5 -40.93 -11.63 24.15
N LYS A 6 -42.12 -11.38 24.73
CA LYS A 6 -43.34 -12.13 24.42
C LYS A 6 -44.07 -11.47 23.24
N GLY A 7 -44.89 -12.27 22.55
CA GLY A 7 -45.48 -11.97 21.22
C GLY A 7 -46.48 -10.81 21.09
N SER A 8 -46.30 -9.72 21.83
CA SER A 8 -47.10 -8.48 21.73
C SER A 8 -46.26 -7.19 21.80
N ASP A 9 -44.92 -7.29 21.79
CA ASP A 9 -44.03 -6.13 21.91
C ASP A 9 -43.75 -5.49 20.54
N VAL A 10 -44.08 -4.20 20.38
CA VAL A 10 -43.74 -3.38 19.20
C VAL A 10 -42.49 -2.57 19.52
N ALA A 11 -41.39 -2.83 18.81
CA ALA A 11 -40.16 -2.06 18.92
C ALA A 11 -40.17 -0.87 17.93
N ILE A 12 -40.06 0.36 18.43
CA ILE A 12 -39.91 1.57 17.62
C ILE A 12 -38.47 2.08 17.80
N SER A 13 -37.69 2.07 16.73
CA SER A 13 -36.33 2.65 16.71
C SER A 13 -36.41 4.13 16.32
N VAL A 14 -36.13 5.04 17.24
CA VAL A 14 -35.97 6.47 16.95
C VAL A 14 -34.56 6.88 17.32
N GLY A 15 -33.67 7.01 16.34
CA GLY A 15 -32.32 7.53 16.55
C GLY A 15 -32.34 9.05 16.61
N VAL A 16 -31.83 9.64 17.69
CA VAL A 16 -31.53 11.07 17.78
C VAL A 16 -30.03 11.21 18.03
N ASN A 17 -29.32 11.90 17.12
CA ASN A 17 -27.90 12.16 17.25
C ASN A 17 -27.67 13.36 18.19
N GLU A 18 -27.14 13.12 19.38
CA GLU A 18 -26.37 14.12 20.11
C GLU A 18 -24.91 13.64 20.21
N THR A 19 -24.01 14.37 19.59
CA THR A 19 -22.56 14.08 19.61
C THR A 19 -21.97 14.51 20.94
N GLU A 20 -21.81 13.57 21.88
CA GLU A 20 -21.08 13.83 23.11
C GLU A 20 -19.59 14.11 22.82
N LYS A 21 -19.06 15.16 23.45
CA LYS A 21 -17.66 15.58 23.38
C LYS A 21 -16.82 14.71 24.33
N CYS A 22 -15.62 14.29 23.90
CA CYS A 22 -14.64 13.67 24.81
C CYS A 22 -14.21 14.65 25.93
N VAL A 23 -13.62 14.12 27.02
CA VAL A 23 -12.92 14.92 28.05
C VAL A 23 -11.94 15.87 27.36
N GLY A 24 -12.22 17.17 27.42
CA GLY A 24 -11.47 18.22 26.69
C GLY A 24 -12.19 18.83 25.47
N GLY A 25 -13.46 18.49 25.21
CA GLY A 25 -14.34 19.28 24.34
C GLY A 25 -14.17 19.12 22.82
N LYS A 26 -13.39 18.13 22.33
CA LYS A 26 -13.18 17.91 20.90
C LYS A 26 -14.19 16.91 20.30
N PRO A 27 -14.72 17.17 19.09
CA PRO A 27 -15.61 16.25 18.39
C PRO A 27 -14.86 14.99 17.91
N ILE A 28 -15.54 13.84 17.92
CA ILE A 28 -15.03 12.57 17.41
C ILE A 28 -15.18 12.54 15.89
N PRO A 29 -14.11 12.33 15.10
CA PRO A 29 -14.21 12.18 13.64
C PRO A 29 -15.08 10.98 13.25
N TRP A 30 -15.96 11.17 12.27
CA TRP A 30 -16.93 10.18 11.77
C TRP A 30 -16.30 8.84 11.35
N GLU A 31 -15.04 8.89 10.93
CA GLU A 31 -14.27 7.76 10.38
C GLU A 31 -13.65 6.82 11.44
N ASP A 32 -13.75 7.14 12.74
CA ASP A 32 -13.20 6.33 13.84
C ASP A 32 -14.27 5.46 14.56
N VAL A 33 -15.43 5.21 13.93
CA VAL A 33 -16.59 4.52 14.55
C VAL A 33 -16.84 3.14 13.92
N ALA A 34 -16.77 2.07 14.71
CA ALA A 34 -17.18 0.70 14.34
C ALA A 34 -18.14 0.12 15.39
N PHE A 35 -19.16 -0.65 14.96
CA PHE A 35 -20.31 -1.06 15.78
C PHE A 35 -20.32 -2.56 16.15
N GLN A 36 -20.56 -2.86 17.44
CA GLN A 36 -21.17 -4.07 18.10
C GLN A 36 -20.58 -4.22 19.53
N ALA A 37 -21.24 -4.64 20.62
CA ALA A 37 -22.54 -5.30 20.87
C ALA A 37 -23.15 -4.87 22.24
N GLU A 38 -24.41 -5.29 22.44
CA GLU A 38 -25.47 -4.91 23.39
C GLU A 38 -25.17 -4.81 24.90
N THR A 39 -25.91 -3.93 25.59
CA THR A 39 -26.37 -4.18 26.98
C THR A 39 -27.65 -3.37 27.30
N GLU A 40 -28.71 -4.07 27.72
CA GLU A 40 -30.04 -3.54 28.09
C GLU A 40 -29.99 -2.55 29.25
N LEU A 41 -30.81 -1.49 29.24
CA LEU A 41 -31.34 -0.90 30.49
C LEU A 41 -32.63 -0.09 30.28
N THR A 42 -33.67 -0.56 30.99
CA THR A 42 -34.93 0.08 31.41
C THR A 42 -36.20 -0.07 30.56
N SER A 43 -37.30 -0.32 31.28
CA SER A 43 -38.67 -0.57 30.78
C SER A 43 -39.66 0.33 31.52
N ALA A 44 -40.64 0.91 30.81
CA ALA A 44 -41.76 1.62 31.42
C ALA A 44 -43.08 0.93 31.03
N THR A 45 -44.00 0.80 31.99
CA THR A 45 -45.31 0.15 31.79
C THR A 45 -46.41 1.18 31.99
N THR A 46 -47.35 1.26 31.04
CA THR A 46 -48.51 2.15 31.13
C THR A 46 -49.79 1.33 30.93
N PRO A 47 -50.84 1.53 31.74
CA PRO A 47 -52.08 0.78 31.57
C PRO A 47 -52.88 1.31 30.38
N VAL A 48 -53.43 0.40 29.56
CA VAL A 48 -54.33 0.70 28.44
C VAL A 48 -55.74 0.26 28.84
N SER A 49 -56.77 1.02 28.48
CA SER A 49 -58.16 0.69 28.86
C SER A 49 -58.79 -0.37 27.96
N HIS A 50 -59.54 -1.27 28.62
CA HIS A 50 -60.43 -2.33 28.13
C HIS A 50 -59.81 -3.47 27.29
N ASP A 51 -59.87 -4.67 27.88
CA ASP A 51 -59.66 -6.03 27.36
C ASP A 51 -58.29 -6.41 26.77
N ILE A 52 -57.27 -5.56 26.92
CA ILE A 52 -55.88 -5.92 26.61
C ILE A 52 -55.03 -5.56 27.84
N GLY A 53 -54.48 -6.57 28.53
CA GLY A 53 -53.67 -6.39 29.74
C GLY A 53 -52.46 -5.47 29.54
N ALA A 54 -51.91 -4.94 30.64
CA ALA A 54 -50.86 -3.91 30.65
C ALA A 54 -49.74 -4.17 29.62
N ALA A 55 -49.45 -3.17 28.77
CA ALA A 55 -48.36 -3.21 27.81
C ALA A 55 -47.12 -2.54 28.39
N THR A 56 -45.97 -3.22 28.34
CA THR A 56 -44.67 -2.65 28.72
C THR A 56 -43.94 -2.21 27.45
N ILE A 57 -43.62 -0.92 27.35
CA ILE A 57 -42.77 -0.41 26.26
C ILE A 57 -41.35 -0.34 26.82
N SER A 58 -40.44 -1.10 26.22
CA SER A 58 -39.01 -1.03 26.52
C SER A 58 -38.32 -0.19 25.45
N ILE A 59 -37.62 0.87 25.87
CA ILE A 59 -36.84 1.72 24.97
C ILE A 59 -35.37 1.32 25.12
N LEU A 60 -34.79 0.73 24.08
CA LEU A 60 -33.36 0.43 24.01
C LEU A 60 -32.62 1.65 23.46
N MET A 61 -31.84 2.32 24.30
CA MET A 61 -30.92 3.38 23.87
C MET A 61 -29.50 2.81 23.72
N ASN A 62 -29.01 2.71 22.48
CA ASN A 62 -27.63 2.30 22.16
C ASN A 62 -26.75 3.54 22.06
N ASN A 63 -25.84 3.76 23.02
CA ASN A 63 -24.77 4.76 22.87
C ASN A 63 -23.42 4.19 23.30
N SER A 64 -22.49 4.04 22.36
CA SER A 64 -21.10 3.63 22.63
C SER A 64 -20.12 4.31 21.70
N VAL A 65 -19.17 5.08 22.25
CA VAL A 65 -18.02 5.62 21.53
C VAL A 65 -16.74 5.19 22.24
N ARG A 66 -15.85 4.47 21.52
CA ARG A 66 -14.43 4.35 21.90
C ARG A 66 -13.57 4.69 20.70
N ALA A 67 -12.59 5.56 20.92
CA ALA A 67 -11.61 5.95 19.92
C ALA A 67 -10.76 4.74 19.48
N SER A 68 -10.84 4.39 18.20
CA SER A 68 -9.89 3.52 17.54
C SER A 68 -8.58 4.29 17.33
N LYS A 69 -7.44 3.72 17.77
CA LYS A 69 -6.12 4.19 17.32
C LYS A 69 -5.89 3.65 15.91
N THR A 70 -6.44 4.32 14.91
CA THR A 70 -5.90 4.22 13.55
C THR A 70 -4.42 4.59 13.66
N PRO A 71 -3.47 3.75 13.23
CA PRO A 71 -2.06 4.12 13.26
C PRO A 71 -1.88 5.24 12.24
N ARG A 72 -2.03 6.49 12.70
CA ARG A 72 -1.46 7.62 11.98
C ARG A 72 0.02 7.29 11.92
N ILE A 73 0.54 7.13 10.71
CA ILE A 73 1.97 7.31 10.48
C ILE A 73 2.21 8.82 10.71
N ALA A 74 2.18 9.23 11.98
CA ALA A 74 2.57 10.56 12.38
C ALA A 74 4.08 10.55 12.28
N ASP A 75 4.63 11.50 11.53
CA ASP A 75 6.07 11.67 11.46
C ASP A 75 6.59 11.93 12.87
N GLU A 76 7.20 10.91 13.48
CA GLU A 76 7.70 10.96 14.86
C GLU A 76 8.71 12.11 15.02
N ARG A 77 9.42 12.47 13.94
CA ARG A 77 10.34 13.60 13.92
C ARG A 77 9.59 14.92 13.98
N LEU A 78 8.50 15.07 13.22
CA LEU A 78 7.66 16.28 13.28
C LEU A 78 7.01 16.44 14.65
N LEU A 79 6.46 15.36 15.22
CA LEU A 79 5.89 15.39 16.56
C LEU A 79 6.94 15.73 17.62
N LYS A 80 8.17 15.23 17.45
CA LYS A 80 9.29 15.57 18.32
C LYS A 80 9.65 17.06 18.22
N ILE A 81 9.80 17.61 17.02
CA ILE A 81 10.07 19.05 16.81
C ILE A 81 8.98 19.90 17.46
N LEU A 82 7.71 19.59 17.22
CA LEU A 82 6.59 20.32 17.82
C LEU A 82 6.57 20.20 19.36
N SER A 83 6.98 19.06 19.90
CA SER A 83 7.10 18.85 21.36
C SER A 83 8.29 19.59 21.96
N SER A 84 9.42 19.68 21.25
CA SER A 84 10.60 20.45 21.66
C SER A 84 10.34 21.95 21.62
N VAL A 85 9.58 22.46 20.64
CA VAL A 85 9.09 23.86 20.66
C VAL A 85 8.16 24.09 21.85
N ARG A 86 7.21 23.18 22.10
CA ARG A 86 6.26 23.29 23.21
C ARG A 86 6.94 23.28 24.59
N SER A 87 8.01 22.50 24.74
CA SER A 87 8.79 22.41 25.98
C SER A 87 9.84 23.52 26.12
N GLY A 88 10.07 24.31 25.07
CA GLY A 88 11.09 25.37 25.05
C GLY A 88 12.52 24.87 24.84
N GLU A 89 12.71 23.61 24.44
CA GLU A 89 14.02 23.03 24.13
C GLU A 89 14.66 23.66 22.89
N ILE A 90 13.84 24.05 21.91
CA ILE A 90 14.26 24.76 20.70
C ILE A 90 13.37 25.98 20.49
N CYS A 91 13.93 27.05 19.91
CA CYS A 91 13.14 28.22 19.54
C CYS A 91 12.32 27.96 18.27
N VAL A 92 11.34 28.83 18.01
CA VAL A 92 10.49 28.74 16.83
C VAL A 92 11.31 28.90 15.54
N GLU A 93 12.35 29.72 15.57
CA GLU A 93 13.26 29.97 14.45
C GLU A 93 14.09 28.72 14.11
N GLU A 94 14.59 28.00 15.12
CA GLU A 94 15.35 26.75 14.94
C GLU A 94 14.44 25.61 14.44
N ALA A 95 13.20 25.56 14.92
CA ALA A 95 12.18 24.67 14.38
C ALA A 95 11.83 25.02 12.92
N TYR A 96 11.69 26.31 12.60
CA TYR A 96 11.42 26.78 11.24
C TYR A 96 12.55 26.39 10.28
N GLU A 97 13.81 26.57 10.65
CA GLU A 97 14.96 26.17 9.82
C GLU A 97 15.00 24.66 9.57
N THR A 98 14.48 23.86 10.50
CA THR A 98 14.32 22.41 10.32
C THR A 98 13.11 22.06 9.44
N LEU A 99 12.04 22.84 9.53
CA LEU A 99 10.77 22.65 8.81
C LEU A 99 10.76 23.29 7.41
N LYS A 100 11.66 24.22 7.08
CA LYS A 100 11.64 24.91 5.78
C LYS A 100 11.88 23.98 4.60
N ASP A 101 12.66 22.90 4.83
CA ASP A 101 12.89 21.83 3.85
C ASP A 101 11.82 20.71 3.93
N MET A 102 10.77 20.91 4.73
CA MET A 102 9.60 20.04 4.86
C MET A 102 8.43 20.72 4.13
N PRO A 103 8.17 20.34 2.86
CA PRO A 103 7.92 18.95 2.48
C PRO A 103 8.92 18.36 1.48
N PHE A 104 9.79 19.18 0.91
CA PHE A 104 10.73 18.78 -0.13
C PHE A 104 12.03 19.58 -0.09
N GLU A 105 13.10 18.99 -0.62
CA GLU A 105 14.39 19.64 -0.84
C GLU A 105 14.58 19.94 -2.33
N ASP A 106 14.95 21.17 -2.69
CA ASP A 106 15.11 21.59 -4.09
C ASP A 106 16.59 21.61 -4.50
N LEU A 107 16.97 20.71 -5.41
CA LEU A 107 18.31 20.61 -5.99
C LEU A 107 18.45 21.39 -7.31
N THR A 108 17.60 22.40 -7.56
CA THR A 108 17.51 23.17 -8.82
C THR A 108 16.99 22.38 -10.03
N HIS A 109 17.37 21.11 -10.17
CA HIS A 109 16.90 20.21 -11.23
C HIS A 109 15.84 19.21 -10.75
N THR A 110 15.69 19.01 -9.44
CA THR A 110 14.78 18.02 -8.87
C THR A 110 14.37 18.43 -7.46
N LYS A 111 13.09 18.24 -7.14
CA LYS A 111 12.53 18.43 -5.80
C LYS A 111 12.30 17.07 -5.16
N ILE A 112 13.02 16.78 -4.09
CA ILE A 112 12.96 15.49 -3.36
C ILE A 112 11.90 15.60 -2.27
N ASP A 113 10.84 14.81 -2.35
CA ASP A 113 9.73 14.74 -1.42
C ASP A 113 10.05 13.84 -0.22
N HIS A 114 10.60 14.45 0.82
CA HIS A 114 10.91 13.79 2.08
C HIS A 114 9.65 13.33 2.84
N HIS A 115 8.49 13.90 2.53
CA HIS A 115 7.21 13.57 3.19
C HIS A 115 6.46 12.41 2.51
N ARG A 116 7.01 11.83 1.43
CA ARG A 116 6.32 10.76 0.70
C ARG A 116 5.99 9.57 1.59
N ALA A 117 6.89 9.21 2.51
CA ALA A 117 6.67 8.11 3.46
C ALA A 117 5.46 8.36 4.36
N VAL A 118 5.28 9.60 4.84
CA VAL A 118 4.16 9.99 5.69
C VAL A 118 2.84 9.93 4.90
N ARG A 119 2.83 10.45 3.67
CA ARG A 119 1.59 10.56 2.87
C ARG A 119 1.19 9.27 2.16
N LYS A 120 2.17 8.43 1.80
CA LYS A 120 1.97 7.28 0.91
C LYS A 120 2.48 5.95 1.49
N GLY A 121 3.07 5.95 2.68
CA GLY A 121 3.52 4.76 3.41
C GLY A 121 4.91 4.24 3.03
N LEU A 122 5.55 4.81 2.00
CA LEU A 122 6.88 4.43 1.53
C LEU A 122 7.68 5.66 1.06
N HIS A 123 9.00 5.61 1.25
CA HIS A 123 9.93 6.67 0.84
C HIS A 123 9.92 6.90 -0.67
N GLU A 124 10.46 8.06 -1.07
CA GLU A 124 10.68 8.37 -2.47
C GLU A 124 11.74 7.47 -3.11
N VAL A 125 11.55 7.21 -4.40
CA VAL A 125 12.42 6.42 -5.26
C VAL A 125 12.75 7.24 -6.49
N ILE A 126 13.99 7.14 -6.95
CA ILE A 126 14.52 7.95 -8.05
C ILE A 126 14.17 7.27 -9.37
N PHE A 127 13.39 7.93 -10.22
CA PHE A 127 13.19 7.46 -11.59
C PHE A 127 14.39 7.84 -12.46
N GLY A 128 15.26 6.87 -12.77
CA GLY A 128 16.55 7.10 -13.43
C GLY A 128 16.45 7.34 -14.94
N GLN A 129 15.43 6.82 -15.61
CA GLN A 129 15.25 7.01 -17.05
C GLN A 129 15.11 8.50 -17.40
N GLY A 130 15.94 8.95 -18.35
CA GLY A 130 16.01 10.35 -18.78
C GLY A 130 16.85 11.27 -17.89
N LYS A 131 17.40 10.80 -16.76
CA LYS A 131 18.32 11.58 -15.91
C LYS A 131 19.78 11.35 -16.28
N THR A 132 20.61 12.37 -16.08
CA THR A 132 22.06 12.24 -16.19
C THR A 132 22.64 11.57 -14.94
N VAL A 133 23.85 11.03 -15.04
CA VAL A 133 24.55 10.42 -13.89
C VAL A 133 24.77 11.44 -12.78
N ASP A 134 25.06 12.69 -13.13
CA ASP A 134 25.26 13.78 -12.16
C ASP A 134 23.96 14.10 -11.41
N GLN A 135 22.84 14.27 -12.14
CA GLN A 135 21.53 14.48 -11.50
C GLN A 135 21.17 13.34 -10.55
N MET A 136 21.41 12.08 -10.95
CA MET A 136 21.16 10.94 -10.06
C MET A 136 22.09 10.97 -8.84
N THR A 137 23.35 11.32 -9.02
CA THR A 137 24.35 11.41 -7.94
C THR A 137 23.96 12.47 -6.91
N ASP A 138 23.49 13.64 -7.36
CA ASP A 138 23.09 14.72 -6.48
C ASP A 138 21.86 14.32 -5.64
N ILE A 139 20.86 13.68 -6.26
CA ILE A 139 19.68 13.17 -5.55
C ILE A 139 20.08 12.08 -4.55
N ILE A 140 20.95 11.13 -4.94
CA ILE A 140 21.44 10.09 -4.04
C ILE A 140 22.14 10.75 -2.84
N ARG A 141 23.06 11.69 -3.06
CA ARG A 141 23.77 12.38 -1.96
C ARG A 141 22.82 13.07 -1.00
N ALA A 142 21.85 13.83 -1.52
CA ALA A 142 20.85 14.52 -0.69
C ALA A 142 20.05 13.53 0.17
N MET A 143 19.56 12.43 -0.42
CA MET A 143 18.86 11.38 0.34
C MET A 143 19.76 10.71 1.39
N ARG A 144 21.03 10.45 1.05
CA ARG A 144 22.00 9.81 1.97
C ARG A 144 22.41 10.72 3.13
N GLN A 145 22.50 12.03 2.93
CA GLN A 145 22.75 13.00 4.01
C GLN A 145 21.64 12.96 5.08
N LYS A 146 20.41 12.63 4.68
CA LYS A 146 19.28 12.42 5.60
C LYS A 146 19.15 10.97 6.09
N ASN A 147 20.18 10.14 5.89
CA ASN A 147 20.21 8.72 6.26
C ASN A 147 19.09 7.87 5.64
N LEU A 148 18.57 8.26 4.47
CA LEU A 148 17.55 7.49 3.77
C LEU A 148 18.17 6.37 2.93
N ASP A 149 17.44 5.27 2.84
CA ASP A 149 17.72 4.25 1.83
C ASP A 149 17.30 4.75 0.45
N VAL A 150 18.07 4.38 -0.56
CA VAL A 150 17.91 4.91 -1.92
C VAL A 150 17.69 3.77 -2.89
N LEU A 151 16.67 3.90 -3.72
CA LEU A 151 16.45 3.07 -4.90
C LEU A 151 16.36 3.99 -6.12
N VAL A 152 17.01 3.58 -7.20
CA VAL A 152 16.94 4.20 -8.51
C VAL A 152 16.48 3.14 -9.49
N THR A 153 15.35 3.38 -10.16
CA THR A 153 14.76 2.45 -11.13
C THR A 153 15.05 2.88 -12.56
N ARG A 154 14.93 1.94 -13.50
CA ARG A 154 15.16 2.15 -14.95
C ARG A 154 16.50 2.81 -15.29
N VAL A 155 17.54 2.39 -14.60
CA VAL A 155 18.93 2.83 -14.79
C VAL A 155 19.55 2.07 -15.95
N ARG A 156 20.21 2.80 -16.86
CA ARG A 156 21.01 2.20 -17.94
C ARG A 156 22.28 1.57 -17.38
N THR A 157 22.79 0.54 -18.04
CA THR A 157 24.00 -0.20 -17.60
C THR A 157 25.19 0.70 -17.33
N ASP A 158 25.50 1.61 -18.27
CA ASP A 158 26.62 2.54 -18.16
C ASP A 158 26.43 3.55 -17.02
N ALA A 159 25.21 4.05 -16.84
CA ALA A 159 24.88 4.93 -15.72
C ALA A 159 24.98 4.18 -14.37
N GLY A 160 24.54 2.92 -14.30
CA GLY A 160 24.65 2.09 -13.10
C GLY A 160 26.10 1.80 -12.71
N GLU A 161 26.96 1.53 -13.69
CA GLU A 161 28.41 1.35 -13.47
C GLU A 161 29.09 2.65 -12.99
N ALA A 162 28.69 3.79 -13.55
CA ALA A 162 29.16 5.09 -13.09
C ALA A 162 28.68 5.40 -11.66
N LEU A 163 27.44 5.02 -11.30
CA LEU A 163 26.93 5.15 -9.94
C LEU A 163 27.69 4.26 -8.95
N LEU A 164 28.04 3.02 -9.31
CA LEU A 164 28.88 2.15 -8.48
C LEU A 164 30.26 2.75 -8.21
N SER A 165 30.84 3.43 -9.21
CA SER A 165 32.13 4.11 -9.04
C SER A 165 32.04 5.28 -8.06
N ARG A 166 30.88 5.95 -7.98
CA ARG A 166 30.62 7.11 -7.11
C ARG A 166 30.14 6.71 -5.70
N PHE A 167 29.47 5.57 -5.60
CA PHE A 167 28.89 5.02 -4.38
C PHE A 167 29.24 3.52 -4.26
N PRO A 168 30.45 3.19 -3.79
CA PRO A 168 30.92 1.80 -3.72
C PRO A 168 30.10 0.90 -2.80
N GLU A 169 29.31 1.47 -1.89
CA GLU A 169 28.39 0.75 -1.01
C GLU A 169 27.07 0.35 -1.71
N GLY A 170 26.83 0.85 -2.93
CA GLY A 170 25.64 0.56 -3.69
C GLY A 170 25.67 -0.79 -4.39
N VAL A 171 24.49 -1.27 -4.76
CA VAL A 171 24.31 -2.49 -5.55
C VAL A 171 23.59 -2.11 -6.85
N PHE A 172 24.13 -2.57 -7.97
CA PHE A 172 23.50 -2.41 -9.28
C PHE A 172 23.05 -3.76 -9.83
N SER A 173 21.74 -3.91 -10.02
CA SER A 173 21.15 -5.03 -10.75
C SER A 173 20.97 -4.64 -12.21
N LYS A 174 21.79 -5.22 -13.09
CA LYS A 174 21.72 -5.01 -14.55
C LYS A 174 20.39 -5.52 -15.11
N ASP A 175 19.95 -6.69 -14.65
CA ASP A 175 18.73 -7.36 -15.13
C ASP A 175 17.47 -6.58 -14.76
N ALA A 176 17.42 -5.98 -13.57
CA ALA A 176 16.31 -5.13 -13.12
C ALA A 176 16.42 -3.68 -13.63
N GLY A 177 17.60 -3.26 -14.11
CA GLY A 177 17.89 -1.85 -14.34
C GLY A 177 17.73 -1.01 -13.06
N CYS A 178 18.16 -1.54 -11.91
CA CYS A 178 17.96 -0.89 -10.61
C CYS A 178 19.29 -0.71 -9.88
N PHE A 179 19.54 0.49 -9.37
CA PHE A 179 20.64 0.78 -8.43
C PHE A 179 20.05 1.08 -7.05
N PHE A 180 20.62 0.53 -5.98
CA PHE A 180 20.13 0.83 -4.64
C PHE A 180 21.23 0.83 -3.59
N ILE A 181 21.02 1.62 -2.54
CA ILE A 181 21.81 1.65 -1.31
C ILE A 181 20.81 1.44 -0.17
N ARG A 182 20.93 0.32 0.55
CA ARG A 182 20.00 -0.05 1.60
C ARG A 182 20.74 -0.44 2.88
N LYS A 183 20.44 0.24 3.98
CA LYS A 183 20.93 -0.06 5.32
C LYS A 183 19.91 -0.85 6.14
N ASP A 184 18.61 -0.57 5.99
CA ASP A 184 17.57 -1.23 6.78
C ASP A 184 17.14 -2.57 6.17
N LEU A 185 17.61 -3.67 6.75
CA LEU A 185 17.28 -5.03 6.30
C LEU A 185 16.03 -5.62 6.98
N THR A 186 15.29 -4.83 7.76
CA THR A 186 14.11 -5.32 8.48
C THR A 186 13.04 -5.81 7.51
N VAL A 187 12.49 -7.00 7.79
CA VAL A 187 11.35 -7.53 7.04
C VAL A 187 10.07 -6.81 7.50
N LYS A 188 9.37 -6.18 6.56
CA LYS A 188 8.19 -5.34 6.76
C LYS A 188 7.05 -5.82 5.84
N GLY A 189 6.39 -6.91 6.24
CA GLY A 189 5.24 -7.50 5.54
C GLY A 189 4.67 -8.70 6.30
N LYS A 190 3.43 -9.08 6.01
CA LYS A 190 2.73 -10.19 6.70
C LYS A 190 2.79 -11.52 5.96
N GLY A 191 3.37 -11.55 4.77
CA GLY A 191 3.51 -12.75 3.96
C GLY A 191 4.36 -12.52 2.72
N THR A 192 4.37 -13.52 1.84
CA THR A 192 5.19 -13.53 0.63
C THR A 192 4.52 -12.78 -0.52
N ILE A 193 5.26 -11.89 -1.17
CA ILE A 193 4.89 -11.35 -2.48
C ILE A 193 5.50 -12.26 -3.54
N LEU A 194 4.70 -12.83 -4.42
CA LEU A 194 5.18 -13.66 -5.52
C LEU A 194 5.25 -12.84 -6.81
N VAL A 195 6.41 -12.80 -7.45
CA VAL A 195 6.61 -12.09 -8.72
C VAL A 195 6.76 -13.09 -9.85
N ILE A 196 5.91 -12.96 -10.86
CA ILE A 196 5.78 -13.89 -11.98
C ILE A 196 6.13 -13.18 -13.28
N SER A 197 6.87 -13.86 -14.16
CA SER A 197 7.04 -13.45 -15.56
C SER A 197 6.41 -14.49 -16.50
N ALA A 198 5.70 -14.03 -17.53
CA ALA A 198 5.12 -14.93 -18.53
C ALA A 198 6.20 -15.53 -19.43
N GLY A 199 7.06 -14.70 -20.01
CA GLY A 199 8.22 -15.15 -20.76
C GLY A 199 9.54 -14.67 -20.16
N THR A 200 10.63 -15.12 -20.78
CA THR A 200 11.98 -14.60 -20.51
C THR A 200 12.11 -13.12 -20.86
N SER A 201 11.42 -12.67 -21.92
CA SER A 201 11.40 -11.27 -22.33
C SER A 201 10.73 -10.34 -21.30
N ASP A 202 9.84 -10.87 -20.46
CA ASP A 202 9.16 -10.11 -19.41
C ASP A 202 10.00 -9.99 -18.13
N ILE A 203 11.12 -10.73 -18.04
CA ILE A 203 11.93 -10.83 -16.81
C ILE A 203 12.43 -9.46 -16.37
N LYS A 204 12.79 -8.54 -17.27
CA LYS A 204 13.27 -7.21 -16.88
C LYS A 204 12.25 -6.44 -16.03
N VAL A 205 10.97 -6.49 -16.40
CA VAL A 205 9.87 -5.84 -15.66
C VAL A 205 9.60 -6.58 -14.36
N ALA A 206 9.66 -7.91 -14.38
CA ALA A 206 9.53 -8.73 -13.17
C ALA A 206 10.69 -8.53 -12.17
N GLU A 207 11.91 -8.34 -12.65
CA GLU A 207 13.10 -8.06 -11.84
C GLU A 207 13.04 -6.65 -11.22
N GLU A 208 12.55 -5.64 -11.95
CA GLU A 208 12.26 -4.32 -11.38
C GLU A 208 11.27 -4.45 -10.20
N ALA A 209 10.19 -5.23 -10.38
CA ALA A 209 9.23 -5.47 -9.31
C ALA A 209 9.87 -6.23 -8.13
N TYR A 210 10.68 -7.26 -8.39
CA TYR A 210 11.36 -8.03 -7.35
C TYR A 210 12.34 -7.18 -6.54
N ILE A 211 13.23 -6.43 -7.20
CA ILE A 211 14.20 -5.55 -6.52
C ILE A 211 13.47 -4.46 -5.75
N THR A 212 12.41 -3.88 -6.30
CA THR A 212 11.60 -2.89 -5.58
C THR A 212 10.94 -3.50 -4.32
N SER A 213 10.42 -4.72 -4.43
CA SER A 213 9.67 -5.39 -3.36
C SER A 213 10.60 -5.76 -2.20
N THR A 214 11.74 -6.34 -2.54
CA THR A 214 12.79 -6.68 -1.59
C THR A 214 13.39 -5.42 -0.98
N PHE A 215 13.63 -4.35 -1.75
CA PHE A 215 14.11 -3.06 -1.25
C PHE A 215 13.18 -2.48 -0.16
N PHE A 216 11.86 -2.58 -0.35
CA PHE A 216 10.90 -2.17 0.69
C PHE A 216 10.75 -3.17 1.85
N GLY A 217 11.59 -4.21 1.93
CA GLY A 217 11.65 -5.14 3.04
C GLY A 217 10.59 -6.23 3.01
N ASN A 218 10.00 -6.56 1.86
CA ASN A 218 9.11 -7.71 1.78
C ASN A 218 9.91 -9.01 1.65
N THR A 219 9.32 -10.12 2.11
CA THR A 219 9.68 -11.46 1.65
C THR A 219 9.10 -11.64 0.26
N THR A 220 9.97 -11.83 -0.74
CA THR A 220 9.57 -11.87 -2.15
C THR A 220 10.14 -13.10 -2.82
N GLU A 221 9.30 -13.83 -3.55
CA GLU A 221 9.69 -15.01 -4.34
C GLU A 221 9.53 -14.73 -5.85
N LYS A 222 10.25 -15.51 -6.66
CA LYS A 222 10.27 -15.39 -8.13
C LYS A 222 9.73 -16.66 -8.76
N LEU A 223 8.91 -16.52 -9.80
CA LEU A 223 8.49 -17.62 -10.68
C LEU A 223 8.48 -17.14 -12.13
N TYR A 224 9.53 -17.46 -12.88
CA TYR A 224 9.74 -16.90 -14.22
C TYR A 224 9.48 -17.92 -15.32
N ASP A 225 9.16 -17.39 -16.51
CA ASP A 225 8.93 -18.14 -17.74
C ASP A 225 7.81 -19.20 -17.63
N VAL A 226 6.68 -18.82 -17.01
CA VAL A 226 5.51 -19.68 -16.82
C VAL A 226 4.31 -19.27 -17.68
N GLY A 227 4.60 -18.80 -18.90
CA GLY A 227 3.61 -18.26 -19.83
C GLY A 227 2.58 -19.26 -20.33
N VAL A 228 1.51 -18.72 -20.94
CA VAL A 228 0.31 -19.47 -21.33
C VAL A 228 0.61 -20.55 -22.38
N ALA A 229 1.54 -20.31 -23.30
CA ALA A 229 1.95 -21.30 -24.31
C ALA A 229 2.47 -22.62 -23.68
N GLY A 230 2.94 -22.58 -22.44
CA GLY A 230 3.32 -23.76 -21.66
C GLY A 230 2.69 -23.75 -20.29
N ILE A 231 1.37 -23.59 -20.22
CA ILE A 231 0.64 -23.37 -18.96
C ILE A 231 0.86 -24.45 -17.89
N HIS A 232 1.24 -25.67 -18.29
CA HIS A 232 1.63 -26.73 -17.37
C HIS A 232 2.78 -26.32 -16.44
N ARG A 233 3.69 -25.43 -16.88
CA ARG A 233 4.77 -24.87 -16.05
C ARG A 233 4.23 -24.05 -14.89
N LEU A 234 3.18 -23.27 -15.11
CA LEU A 234 2.49 -22.54 -14.04
C LEU A 234 1.87 -23.53 -13.04
N PHE A 235 1.18 -24.56 -13.54
CA PHE A 235 0.43 -25.49 -12.69
C PHE A 235 1.31 -26.38 -11.81
N GLN A 236 2.56 -26.60 -12.18
CA GLN A 236 3.55 -27.25 -11.29
C GLN A 236 3.80 -26.48 -9.99
N HIS A 237 3.46 -25.18 -9.95
CA HIS A 237 3.68 -24.29 -8.81
C HIS A 237 2.37 -23.82 -8.15
N LEU A 238 1.27 -24.58 -8.29
CA LEU A 238 -0.03 -24.25 -7.68
C LEU A 238 0.05 -24.00 -6.17
N GLU A 239 0.85 -24.77 -5.44
CA GLU A 239 0.99 -24.59 -4.00
C GLU A 239 1.71 -23.27 -3.65
N THR A 240 2.71 -22.88 -4.44
CA THR A 240 3.39 -21.58 -4.27
C THR A 240 2.43 -20.43 -4.57
N LEU A 241 1.65 -20.53 -5.66
CA LEU A 241 0.63 -19.56 -6.03
C LEU A 241 -0.40 -19.35 -4.92
N LYS A 242 -0.91 -20.43 -4.32
CA LYS A 242 -1.91 -20.37 -3.25
C LYS A 242 -1.37 -19.84 -1.92
N LYS A 243 -0.08 -19.99 -1.65
CA LYS A 243 0.57 -19.48 -0.43
C LYS A 243 0.91 -17.99 -0.50
N ALA A 244 0.99 -17.41 -1.70
CA ALA A 244 1.33 -16.01 -1.88
C ALA A 244 0.26 -15.11 -1.24
N ARG A 245 0.71 -14.03 -0.59
CA ARG A 245 -0.19 -13.01 -0.02
C ARG A 245 -0.60 -11.98 -1.06
N VAL A 246 0.30 -11.65 -1.99
CA VAL A 246 0.05 -10.79 -3.16
C VAL A 246 0.85 -11.34 -4.32
N ILE A 247 0.28 -11.33 -5.52
CA ILE A 247 0.96 -11.83 -6.72
C ILE A 247 1.10 -10.70 -7.74
N ILE A 248 2.31 -10.50 -8.26
CA ILE A 248 2.60 -9.58 -9.35
C ILE A 248 2.87 -10.42 -10.59
N VAL A 249 2.21 -10.14 -11.71
CA VAL A 249 2.38 -10.89 -12.96
C VAL A 249 2.75 -9.94 -14.09
N ALA A 250 3.98 -10.04 -14.57
CA ALA A 250 4.47 -9.34 -15.76
C ALA A 250 4.24 -10.20 -17.01
N ALA A 251 3.48 -9.68 -17.97
CA ALA A 251 3.18 -10.39 -19.22
C ALA A 251 2.99 -9.45 -20.41
N GLY A 252 3.67 -9.73 -21.50
CA GLY A 252 3.47 -9.09 -22.81
C GLY A 252 2.57 -9.90 -23.73
N MET A 253 2.74 -9.72 -25.04
CA MET A 253 1.93 -10.35 -26.10
C MET A 253 0.44 -10.04 -25.93
N GLU A 254 -0.42 -11.07 -25.78
CA GLU A 254 -1.84 -10.95 -25.48
C GLU A 254 -2.14 -10.68 -24.00
N GLY A 255 -1.13 -10.68 -23.11
CA GLY A 255 -1.30 -10.34 -21.70
C GLY A 255 -2.20 -11.31 -20.92
N ALA A 256 -2.33 -12.56 -21.35
CA ALA A 256 -3.33 -13.49 -20.81
C ALA A 256 -2.99 -14.06 -19.41
N LEU A 257 -1.70 -14.21 -19.08
CA LEU A 257 -1.26 -14.91 -17.87
C LEU A 257 -1.87 -14.38 -16.54
N PRO A 258 -1.96 -13.05 -16.30
CA PRO A 258 -2.55 -12.56 -15.06
C PRO A 258 -3.99 -13.04 -14.82
N SER A 259 -4.78 -13.16 -15.89
CA SER A 259 -6.18 -13.64 -15.78
C SER A 259 -6.24 -15.12 -15.41
N VAL A 260 -5.33 -15.94 -15.97
CA VAL A 260 -5.21 -17.35 -15.62
C VAL A 260 -4.78 -17.53 -14.17
N VAL A 261 -3.78 -16.75 -13.72
CA VAL A 261 -3.31 -16.77 -12.33
C VAL A 261 -4.44 -16.38 -11.37
N ALA A 262 -5.15 -15.29 -11.66
CA ALA A 262 -6.28 -14.83 -10.85
C ALA A 262 -7.43 -15.84 -10.79
N GLY A 263 -7.60 -16.68 -11.81
CA GLY A 263 -8.60 -17.76 -11.82
C GLY A 263 -8.29 -18.92 -10.88
N VAL A 264 -7.06 -19.06 -10.38
CA VAL A 264 -6.62 -20.22 -9.57
C VAL A 264 -6.12 -19.87 -8.18
N VAL A 265 -6.18 -18.59 -7.79
CA VAL A 265 -5.72 -18.09 -6.49
C VAL A 265 -6.80 -17.22 -5.85
N SER A 266 -6.79 -17.15 -4.51
CA SER A 266 -7.60 -16.19 -3.74
C SER A 266 -6.84 -14.90 -3.40
N ALA A 267 -5.54 -14.86 -3.66
CA ALA A 267 -4.69 -13.70 -3.40
C ALA A 267 -4.93 -12.59 -4.44
N PRO A 268 -4.80 -11.30 -4.06
CA PRO A 268 -4.85 -10.20 -5.01
C PRO A 268 -3.75 -10.34 -6.06
N VAL A 269 -4.14 -10.22 -7.34
CA VAL A 269 -3.25 -10.27 -8.49
C VAL A 269 -3.10 -8.87 -9.09
N ILE A 270 -1.85 -8.43 -9.18
CA ILE A 270 -1.45 -7.17 -9.83
C ILE A 270 -0.84 -7.51 -11.19
N ALA A 271 -1.55 -7.16 -12.25
CA ALA A 271 -1.15 -7.37 -13.62
C ALA A 271 -0.28 -6.21 -14.11
N VAL A 272 0.88 -6.54 -14.70
CA VAL A 272 1.82 -5.57 -15.28
C VAL A 272 1.96 -5.89 -16.77
N PRO A 273 1.26 -5.16 -17.65
CA PRO A 273 1.47 -5.33 -19.08
C PRO A 273 2.90 -4.92 -19.42
N THR A 274 3.60 -5.73 -20.20
CA THR A 274 4.93 -5.35 -20.71
C THR A 274 4.82 -4.88 -22.15
N SER A 275 5.80 -4.10 -22.60
CA SER A 275 5.90 -3.69 -24.01
C SER A 275 6.37 -4.81 -24.94
N VAL A 276 6.57 -6.02 -24.41
CA VAL A 276 7.00 -7.20 -25.17
C VAL A 276 5.90 -7.65 -26.14
N GLY A 277 6.35 -7.98 -27.36
CA GLY A 277 5.53 -8.59 -28.39
C GLY A 277 5.72 -7.91 -29.74
N TYR A 278 5.08 -8.45 -30.77
CA TYR A 278 5.24 -7.99 -32.14
C TYR A 278 3.88 -7.83 -32.83
N GLY A 279 3.87 -7.12 -33.96
CA GLY A 279 2.66 -6.89 -34.76
C GLY A 279 1.54 -6.26 -33.94
N ALA A 280 0.50 -7.04 -33.68
CA ALA A 280 -0.68 -6.60 -32.96
C ALA A 280 -0.50 -6.40 -31.44
N SER A 281 0.71 -6.49 -30.87
CA SER A 281 0.96 -6.10 -29.47
C SER A 281 0.90 -4.57 -29.26
N PHE A 282 1.25 -3.79 -30.29
CA PHE A 282 1.27 -2.31 -30.27
C PHE A 282 2.02 -1.73 -29.04
N GLY A 283 3.21 -2.26 -28.74
CA GLY A 283 4.03 -1.80 -27.61
C GLY A 283 3.41 -2.06 -26.24
N GLY A 284 2.63 -3.14 -26.11
CA GLY A 284 1.97 -3.53 -24.86
C GLY A 284 0.53 -3.01 -24.71
N LEU A 285 0.01 -2.24 -25.65
CA LEU A 285 -1.37 -1.75 -25.61
C LEU A 285 -2.38 -2.90 -25.63
N THR A 286 -2.12 -3.94 -26.43
CA THR A 286 -2.99 -5.12 -26.47
C THR A 286 -3.00 -5.85 -25.14
N ALA A 287 -1.83 -6.07 -24.52
CA ALA A 287 -1.73 -6.67 -23.19
C ALA A 287 -2.46 -5.81 -22.13
N LEU A 288 -2.27 -4.49 -22.15
CA LEU A 288 -2.94 -3.56 -21.24
C LEU A 288 -4.47 -3.64 -21.36
N LEU A 289 -5.01 -3.55 -22.57
CA LEU A 289 -6.46 -3.61 -22.81
C LEU A 289 -7.04 -4.98 -22.46
N ALA A 290 -6.32 -6.07 -22.76
CA ALA A 290 -6.73 -7.42 -22.38
C ALA A 290 -6.80 -7.60 -20.86
N MET A 291 -5.80 -7.10 -20.14
CA MET A 291 -5.76 -7.16 -18.67
C MET A 291 -6.87 -6.30 -18.04
N LEU A 292 -7.15 -5.12 -18.58
CA LEU A 292 -8.25 -4.24 -18.11
C LEU A 292 -9.63 -4.83 -18.37
N ASN A 293 -9.80 -5.53 -19.50
CA ASN A 293 -11.06 -6.19 -19.86
C ASN A 293 -11.20 -7.60 -19.25
N SER A 294 -10.29 -8.01 -18.37
CA SER A 294 -10.32 -9.35 -17.80
C SER A 294 -11.55 -9.56 -16.90
N CYS A 295 -12.22 -10.70 -17.05
CA CYS A 295 -13.29 -11.10 -16.13
C CYS A 295 -12.76 -11.53 -14.75
N ALA A 296 -11.50 -12.01 -14.70
CA ALA A 296 -10.86 -12.32 -13.44
C ALA A 296 -10.48 -11.01 -12.74
N THR A 297 -10.67 -10.94 -11.42
CA THR A 297 -10.41 -9.71 -10.67
C THR A 297 -8.90 -9.46 -10.56
N VAL A 298 -8.38 -8.55 -11.39
CA VAL A 298 -6.99 -8.12 -11.40
C VAL A 298 -6.89 -6.60 -11.24
N SER A 299 -5.83 -6.13 -10.59
CA SER A 299 -5.46 -4.71 -10.61
C SER A 299 -4.39 -4.49 -11.67
N VAL A 300 -4.59 -3.54 -12.58
CA VAL A 300 -3.68 -3.36 -13.74
C VAL A 300 -2.81 -2.12 -13.55
N MET A 301 -1.50 -2.28 -13.78
CA MET A 301 -0.52 -1.20 -13.77
C MET A 301 -0.29 -0.65 -15.19
N ASN A 302 0.40 0.48 -15.28
CA ASN A 302 0.85 0.99 -16.57
C ASN A 302 1.90 0.04 -17.21
N ILE A 303 2.10 0.18 -18.52
CA ILE A 303 3.04 -0.63 -19.29
C ILE A 303 4.46 -0.51 -18.72
N ASP A 304 5.10 -1.66 -18.54
CA ASP A 304 6.44 -1.83 -17.97
C ASP A 304 6.61 -1.28 -16.54
N ASN A 305 5.52 -1.05 -15.79
CA ASN A 305 5.58 -0.44 -14.47
C ASN A 305 5.72 -1.49 -13.34
N GLY A 306 6.84 -2.22 -13.33
CA GLY A 306 7.17 -3.20 -12.29
C GLY A 306 7.36 -2.54 -10.92
N PHE A 307 7.96 -1.35 -10.89
CA PHE A 307 8.08 -0.51 -9.69
C PHE A 307 6.71 -0.23 -9.04
N GLY A 308 5.75 0.30 -9.81
CA GLY A 308 4.42 0.66 -9.30
C GLY A 308 3.65 -0.55 -8.80
N ALA A 309 3.78 -1.68 -9.50
CA ALA A 309 3.21 -2.95 -9.08
C ALA A 309 3.73 -3.38 -7.70
N SER A 310 5.05 -3.34 -7.52
CA SER A 310 5.69 -3.70 -6.26
C SER A 310 5.37 -2.71 -5.13
N TYR A 311 5.32 -1.42 -5.43
CA TYR A 311 4.93 -0.39 -4.48
C TYR A 311 3.54 -0.68 -3.91
N PHE A 312 2.57 -0.91 -4.80
CA PHE A 312 1.20 -1.22 -4.39
C PHE A 312 1.08 -2.56 -3.67
N ALA A 313 1.79 -3.59 -4.16
CA ALA A 313 1.87 -4.89 -3.48
C ALA A 313 2.41 -4.77 -2.05
N THR A 314 3.41 -3.91 -1.84
CA THR A 314 3.98 -3.65 -0.50
C THR A 314 2.95 -3.02 0.43
N LEU A 315 2.14 -2.08 -0.06
CA LEU A 315 1.07 -1.50 0.76
C LEU A 315 0.06 -2.57 1.18
N ILE A 316 -0.42 -3.38 0.24
CA ILE A 316 -1.34 -4.50 0.53
C ILE A 316 -0.70 -5.48 1.53
N ASN A 317 0.58 -5.81 1.35
CA ASN A 317 1.27 -6.80 2.18
C ASN A 317 1.47 -6.34 3.64
N ARG A 318 1.36 -5.03 3.91
CA ARG A 318 1.49 -4.42 5.24
C ARG A 318 0.16 -4.15 5.95
N LEU A 319 -0.96 -4.13 5.22
CA LEU A 319 -2.31 -4.07 5.79
C LEU A 319 -2.66 -5.33 6.56
#